data_AF-A0A437GY70-F1
#
_entry.id   AF-A0A437GY70-F1
#
_cell.length_a   1.000
_cell.length_b   1.000
_cell.length_c   1.000
_cell.angle_alpha   90.00
_cell.angle_beta   90.00
_cell.angle_gamma   90.00
#
_symmetry.space_group_name_H-M   'P 1'
#
loop_
_entity.id
_entity.type
_entity.pdbx_description
1 polymer ?
#
loop_
_entity_poly.entity_id
_entity_poly.type
_entity_poly.pdbx_seq_one_letter_code
_entity_poly.pdbx_strand_id
1 'polypeptide(L)'
;MKKIIAVAAAAALGLGLAACDSPAENQMEDQAEAIDESAEATAEALDDAGMEAEAEAVAEAGEETKDAMEDQADTMDAAPE
;
A
#
# COMPACT_ATOMS: atom_id res chain seq x y z
N MET A 1 -14.13 0.92 -21.49
CA MET A 1 -13.11 1.97 -21.74
C MET A 1 -13.39 3.22 -20.90
N LYS A 2 -12.91 3.22 -19.65
CA LYS A 2 -12.54 4.37 -18.79
C LYS A 2 -11.77 3.70 -17.63
N LYS A 3 -10.49 3.35 -17.76
CA LYS A 3 -9.29 4.21 -17.79
C LYS A 3 -9.30 5.22 -16.64
N ILE A 4 -9.01 4.78 -15.42
CA ILE A 4 -8.30 5.54 -14.37
C ILE A 4 -8.23 4.70 -13.10
N ILE A 5 -7.25 3.81 -13.00
CA ILE A 5 -6.44 3.77 -11.79
C ILE A 5 -5.02 3.85 -12.31
N ALA A 6 -4.58 5.10 -12.45
CA ALA A 6 -3.19 5.38 -12.74
C ALA A 6 -2.45 5.04 -11.45
N VAL A 7 -1.77 3.89 -11.44
CA VAL A 7 -0.72 3.57 -10.48
C VAL A 7 0.40 4.57 -10.75
N ALA A 8 0.23 5.76 -10.18
CA ALA A 8 1.09 6.91 -10.37
C ALA A 8 2.11 6.94 -9.23
N ALA A 9 3.26 6.32 -9.52
CA ALA A 9 4.58 6.73 -9.04
C ALA A 9 4.72 7.01 -7.54
N ALA A 10 5.03 5.98 -6.76
CA ALA A 10 5.75 6.12 -5.49
C ALA A 10 7.29 5.96 -5.65
N ALA A 11 7.82 5.94 -6.88
CA ALA A 11 9.26 5.68 -7.12
C ALA A 11 10.19 6.92 -6.97
N ALA A 12 9.79 7.98 -6.26
CA ALA A 12 10.47 9.28 -6.40
C ALA A 12 10.76 10.04 -5.10
N LEU A 13 11.44 9.45 -4.11
CA LEU A 13 12.13 10.24 -3.05
C LEU A 13 13.55 9.74 -2.65
N GLY A 14 14.08 8.69 -3.27
CA GLY A 14 15.32 8.01 -2.83
C GLY A 14 16.67 8.61 -3.26
N LEU A 15 16.85 9.94 -3.32
CA LEU A 15 18.18 10.54 -3.59
C LEU A 15 18.68 11.51 -2.50
N GLY A 16 17.93 11.68 -1.40
CA GLY A 16 18.32 12.50 -0.26
C GLY A 16 18.12 11.87 1.13
N LEU A 17 17.48 10.69 1.23
CA LEU A 17 16.97 10.09 2.47
C LEU A 17 17.74 8.86 2.98
N ALA A 18 18.99 8.61 2.55
CA ALA A 18 19.76 7.43 3.00
C ALA A 18 20.08 7.36 4.52
N ALA A 19 19.47 8.23 5.34
CA ALA A 19 19.59 8.28 6.79
C ALA A 19 18.21 8.33 7.52
N CYS A 20 17.10 8.25 6.78
CA CYS A 20 15.71 8.20 7.30
C CYS A 20 14.97 7.04 6.62
N ASP A 21 15.66 5.92 6.44
CA ASP A 21 15.19 4.78 5.63
C ASP A 21 15.70 3.51 6.32
N SER A 22 15.09 3.18 7.46
CA SER A 22 15.60 2.09 8.29
C SER A 22 15.26 0.74 7.63
N PRO A 23 16.09 -0.31 7.76
CA PRO A 23 15.75 -1.65 7.24
C PRO A 23 14.48 -2.25 7.84
N ALA A 24 13.97 -1.69 8.95
CA ALA A 24 12.75 -2.12 9.61
C ALA A 24 11.51 -1.44 9.01
N GLU A 25 11.60 -0.14 8.75
CA GLU A 25 10.59 0.66 8.03
C GLU A 25 10.35 0.10 6.63
N ASN A 26 11.41 -0.05 5.82
CA ASN A 26 11.31 -0.67 4.49
C ASN A 26 10.62 -2.03 4.51
N GLN A 27 10.95 -2.87 5.51
CA GLN A 27 10.33 -4.20 5.61
C GLN A 27 8.84 -4.11 5.96
N MET A 28 8.43 -3.10 6.72
CA MET A 28 7.03 -2.87 7.01
C MET A 28 6.28 -2.31 5.80
N GLU A 29 6.86 -1.35 5.10
CA GLU A 29 6.32 -0.82 3.84
C GLU A 29 6.19 -1.91 2.78
N ASP A 30 7.24 -2.73 2.57
CA ASP A 30 7.21 -3.88 1.66
C ASP A 30 6.08 -4.87 2.01
N GLN A 31 5.82 -5.07 3.31
CA GLN A 31 4.73 -5.93 3.76
C GLN A 31 3.36 -5.28 3.56
N ALA A 32 3.25 -3.96 3.79
CA ALA A 32 2.03 -3.19 3.57
C ALA A 32 1.64 -3.23 2.10
N GLU A 33 2.60 -3.00 1.20
CA GLU A 33 2.39 -3.05 -0.25
C GLU A 33 2.01 -4.46 -0.72
N ALA A 34 2.66 -5.51 -0.20
CA ALA A 34 2.28 -6.89 -0.53
C ALA A 34 0.84 -7.26 -0.08
N ILE A 35 0.35 -6.68 1.01
CA ILE A 35 -1.02 -6.89 1.49
C ILE A 35 -2.01 -6.17 0.57
N ASP A 36 -1.72 -4.91 0.22
CA ASP A 36 -2.51 -4.10 -0.71
C ASP A 36 -2.65 -4.77 -2.07
N GLU A 37 -1.53 -5.19 -2.67
CA GLU A 37 -1.53 -5.92 -3.95
C GLU A 37 -2.37 -7.22 -3.89
N SER A 38 -2.33 -7.95 -2.76
CA SER A 38 -3.12 -9.15 -2.58
C SER A 38 -4.62 -8.85 -2.45
N ALA A 39 -4.97 -7.73 -1.79
CA ALA A 39 -6.34 -7.29 -1.65
C ALA A 39 -6.90 -6.82 -3.01
N GLU A 40 -6.14 -6.01 -3.76
CA GLU A 40 -6.48 -5.58 -5.11
C GLU A 40 -6.69 -6.77 -6.06
N ALA A 41 -5.78 -7.76 -6.06
CA ALA A 41 -5.93 -8.95 -6.90
C ALA A 41 -7.19 -9.76 -6.57
N THR A 42 -7.60 -9.76 -5.29
CA THR A 42 -8.84 -10.39 -4.86
C THR A 42 -10.06 -9.57 -5.26
N ALA A 43 -9.98 -8.25 -5.11
CA ALA A 43 -11.04 -7.32 -5.53
C ALA A 43 -11.28 -7.40 -7.05
N GLU A 44 -10.23 -7.46 -7.87
CA GLU A 44 -10.34 -7.64 -9.32
C GLU A 44 -11.07 -8.95 -9.67
N ALA A 45 -10.76 -10.05 -8.99
CA ALA A 45 -11.46 -11.32 -9.20
C ALA A 45 -12.94 -11.28 -8.80
N LEU A 46 -13.31 -10.47 -7.80
CA LEU A 46 -14.69 -10.25 -7.38
C LEU A 46 -15.44 -9.34 -8.36
N ASP A 47 -14.79 -8.29 -8.86
CA ASP A 47 -15.33 -7.39 -9.89
C ASP A 47 -15.63 -8.16 -11.19
N ASP A 48 -14.70 -8.99 -11.64
CA ASP A 48 -14.88 -9.87 -12.79
C ASP A 48 -16.04 -10.88 -12.60
N ALA A 49 -16.34 -11.25 -11.35
CA ALA A 49 -17.47 -12.10 -11.00
C ALA A 49 -18.81 -11.33 -10.89
N GLY A 50 -18.80 -10.00 -11.07
CA GLY A 50 -19.97 -9.13 -10.93
C GLY A 50 -20.34 -8.82 -9.48
N MET A 51 -19.39 -8.95 -8.56
CA MET A 51 -19.54 -8.67 -7.13
C MET A 51 -18.88 -7.33 -6.77
N GLU A 52 -19.30 -6.26 -7.43
CA GLU A 52 -18.67 -4.93 -7.33
C GLU A 52 -18.64 -4.36 -5.91
N ALA A 53 -19.68 -4.59 -5.11
CA ALA A 53 -19.72 -4.12 -3.71
C ALA A 53 -18.72 -4.86 -2.82
N GLU A 54 -18.55 -6.17 -3.02
CA GLU A 54 -17.55 -6.96 -2.31
C GLU A 54 -16.13 -6.64 -2.79
N ALA A 55 -15.94 -6.36 -4.08
CA ALA A 55 -14.65 -5.90 -4.60
C ALA A 55 -14.22 -4.59 -3.94
N GLU A 56 -15.11 -3.60 -3.87
CA GLU A 56 -14.86 -2.31 -3.21
C GLU A 56 -14.53 -2.50 -1.73
N ALA A 57 -15.29 -3.32 -1.01
CA ALA A 57 -15.04 -3.60 0.41
C ALA A 57 -13.68 -4.31 0.66
N VAL A 58 -13.24 -5.17 -0.26
CA VAL A 58 -11.94 -5.85 -0.15
C VAL A 58 -10.79 -4.89 -0.45
N ALA A 59 -10.93 -4.06 -1.48
CA ALA A 59 -9.92 -3.04 -1.81
C ALA A 59 -9.77 -2.01 -0.67
N GLU A 60 -10.88 -1.47 -0.15
CA GLU A 60 -10.88 -0.52 0.97
C GLU A 60 -10.24 -1.13 2.23
N ALA A 61 -10.53 -2.40 2.54
CA ALA A 61 -9.89 -3.07 3.67
C ALA A 61 -8.37 -3.30 3.48
N GLY A 62 -7.92 -3.50 2.23
CA GLY A 62 -6.49 -3.57 1.88
C GLY A 62 -5.79 -2.24 2.09
N GLU A 63 -6.37 -1.17 1.56
CA GLU A 63 -5.89 0.22 1.69
C GLU A 63 -5.84 0.64 3.16
N GLU A 64 -6.90 0.42 3.94
CA GLU A 64 -6.91 0.73 5.38
C GLU A 64 -5.80 -0.03 6.14
N THR A 65 -5.51 -1.27 5.75
CA THR A 65 -4.45 -2.06 6.38
C THR A 65 -3.07 -1.52 6.01
N LYS A 66 -2.88 -1.15 4.74
CA LYS A 66 -1.65 -0.52 4.25
C LYS A 66 -1.39 0.79 4.97
N ASP A 67 -2.37 1.69 5.00
CA ASP A 67 -2.29 2.98 5.68
C ASP A 67 -1.90 2.80 7.15
N ALA A 68 -2.51 1.85 7.86
CA ALA A 68 -2.17 1.58 9.26
C ALA A 68 -0.74 1.05 9.44
N MET A 69 -0.20 0.34 8.46
CA MET A 69 1.17 -0.19 8.48
C MET A 69 2.20 0.86 8.09
N GLU A 70 1.90 1.70 7.08
CA GLU A 70 2.72 2.85 6.68
C GLU A 70 2.80 3.87 7.81
N ASP A 71 1.67 4.23 8.45
CA ASP A 71 1.65 5.09 9.64
C ASP A 71 2.54 4.53 10.76
N GLN A 72 2.53 3.20 10.93
CA GLN A 72 3.38 2.57 11.93
C GLN A 72 4.86 2.57 11.50
N ALA A 73 5.17 2.40 10.22
CA ALA A 73 6.52 2.48 9.69
C ALA A 73 7.11 3.89 9.85
N ASP A 74 6.33 4.92 9.54
CA ASP A 74 6.67 6.34 9.74
C ASP A 74 7.02 6.65 11.20
N THR A 75 6.30 6.05 12.16
CA THR A 75 6.62 6.24 13.58
C THR A 75 7.94 5.60 14.01
N MET A 76 8.45 4.64 13.25
CA MET A 76 9.76 4.03 13.49
C MET A 76 10.90 4.95 13.04
N ASP A 77 10.72 5.72 11.97
CA ASP A 77 11.68 6.74 11.51
C ASP A 77 11.60 8.03 12.35
N ALA A 78 10.42 8.39 12.84
CA ALA A 78 10.23 9.55 13.74
C ALA A 78 10.85 9.39 15.14
N ALA A 79 11.35 8.19 15.49
CA ALA A 79 12.12 7.98 16.70
C ALA A 79 13.55 8.52 16.51
N PRO A 80 13.98 9.58 17.21
CA PRO A 80 15.33 10.10 17.07
C PRO A 80 16.35 9.03 17.51
N GLU A 81 17.36 8.78 16.68
CA GLU A 81 18.59 8.05 17.09
C GLU A 81 19.31 8.73 18.26
#